data_AF-M3U726-F1
#
_entry.id   AF-M3U726-F1
#
_cell.length_a   1.000
_cell.length_b   1.000
_cell.length_c   1.000
_cell.angle_alpha   90.00
_cell.angle_beta   90.00
_cell.angle_gamma   90.00
#
_symmetry.space_group_name_H-M   'P 1'
#
loop_
_entity.id
_entity.type
_entity.pdbx_description
1 polymer ?
#
loop_
_entity_poly.entity_id
_entity_poly.type
_entity_poly.pdbx_seq_one_letter_code
_entity_poly.pdbx_strand_id
1 'polypeptide(L)'
;MLIPKRARVSQILDLNKKDQIQLLNEIQHCSKKMKQHFKCNNLNVEKVGNIIPQLHIHIIPRHKKDRTWPLPVWVTKPKPYPKKELEKILSKLKKII
;
A
#
# COMPACT_ATOMS: atom_id res chain seq x y z
N MET A 1 0.46 0.75 3.75
CA MET A 1 -0.49 1.74 3.18
C MET A 1 0.00 3.11 3.58
N LEU A 2 -0.14 4.10 2.69
CA LEU A 2 0.15 5.51 2.96
C LEU A 2 -1.16 6.24 3.24
N ILE A 3 -1.17 7.09 4.25
CA ILE A 3 -2.32 7.93 4.62
C ILE A 3 -1.79 9.36 4.78
N PRO A 4 -2.09 10.26 3.84
CA PRO A 4 -1.72 11.67 3.98
C PRO A 4 -2.29 12.24 5.28
N LYS A 5 -1.44 12.87 6.09
CA LYS A 5 -1.86 13.53 7.34
C LYS A 5 -2.51 14.88 7.05
N ARG A 6 -3.68 14.83 6.42
CA ARG A 6 -4.53 15.98 6.09
C ARG A 6 -5.96 15.67 6.48
N ALA A 7 -6.62 16.63 7.14
CA ALA A 7 -8.00 16.47 7.55
C ALA A 7 -8.95 16.58 6.36
N ARG A 8 -10.03 15.78 6.34
CA ARG A 8 -11.14 15.86 5.37
C ARG A 8 -10.70 15.72 3.90
N VAL A 9 -9.73 14.85 3.64
CA VAL A 9 -9.25 14.52 2.29
C VAL A 9 -9.69 13.11 1.94
N SER A 10 -10.33 12.95 0.77
CA SER A 10 -10.84 11.67 0.27
C SER A 10 -10.26 11.25 -1.07
N GLN A 11 -9.88 12.23 -1.88
CA GLN A 11 -9.31 12.08 -3.20
C GLN A 11 -7.93 12.74 -3.25
N ILE A 12 -7.09 12.31 -4.18
CA ILE A 12 -5.79 12.95 -4.42
C ILE A 12 -5.98 14.41 -4.86
N LEU A 13 -7.06 14.71 -5.59
CA LEU A 13 -7.41 16.07 -6.03
C LEU A 13 -7.80 17.01 -4.87
N ASP A 14 -8.18 16.47 -3.70
CA ASP A 14 -8.47 17.28 -2.50
C ASP A 14 -7.18 17.82 -1.85
N LEU A 15 -6.02 17.28 -2.21
CA LEU A 15 -4.71 17.76 -1.75
C LEU A 15 -4.27 18.98 -2.55
N ASN A 16 -3.60 19.94 -1.89
CA ASN A 16 -2.89 20.99 -2.60
C ASN A 16 -1.73 20.41 -3.45
N LYS A 17 -1.23 21.20 -4.41
CA LYS A 17 -0.21 20.72 -5.36
C LYS A 17 1.06 20.20 -4.69
N LYS A 18 1.51 20.87 -3.62
CA LYS A 18 2.70 20.48 -2.86
C LYS A 18 2.51 19.10 -2.21
N ASP A 19 1.34 18.86 -1.62
CA ASP A 19 1.00 17.60 -0.99
C ASP A 19 0.77 16.47 -2.00
N GLN A 20 0.24 16.76 -3.20
CA GLN A 20 0.17 15.78 -4.29
C GLN A 20 1.57 15.32 -4.73
N ILE A 21 2.50 16.26 -4.89
CA ILE A 21 3.90 15.95 -5.24
C ILE A 21 4.56 15.14 -4.12
N GLN A 22 4.37 15.54 -2.87
CA GLN A 22 4.89 14.80 -1.72
C GLN A 22 4.33 13.37 -1.66
N LEU A 23 3.03 13.20 -1.86
CA LEU A 23 2.40 11.88 -1.90
C LEU A 23 3.00 11.00 -3.01
N LEU A 24 3.22 11.56 -4.21
CA LEU A 24 3.84 10.81 -5.30
C LEU A 24 5.29 10.39 -4.96
N ASN A 25 6.06 11.28 -4.34
CA ASN A 25 7.42 10.96 -3.89
C ASN A 25 7.43 9.85 -2.84
N GLU A 26 6.51 9.89 -1.87
CA GLU A 26 6.36 8.85 -0.84
C GLU A 26 5.90 7.51 -1.42
N ILE A 27 4.95 7.54 -2.38
CA ILE A 27 4.53 6.36 -3.14
C ILE A 27 5.74 5.75 -3.86
N GLN A 28 6.53 6.57 -4.55
CA GLN A 28 7.70 6.09 -5.29
C GLN A 28 8.75 5.49 -4.35
N HIS A 29 9.05 6.17 -3.24
CA HIS A 29 10.00 5.71 -2.23
C HIS A 29 9.60 4.35 -1.66
N CYS A 30 8.36 4.26 -1.15
CA CYS A 30 7.83 3.03 -0.59
C CYS A 30 7.77 1.92 -1.64
N SER A 31 7.35 2.23 -2.86
CA SER A 31 7.26 1.25 -3.96
C SER A 31 8.61 0.60 -4.27
N LYS A 32 9.68 1.41 -4.35
CA LYS A 32 11.05 0.92 -4.57
C LYS A 32 11.49 0.00 -3.44
N LYS A 33 11.33 0.43 -2.18
CA LYS A 33 11.68 -0.36 -0.99
C LYS A 33 10.90 -1.68 -0.94
N MET A 34 9.58 -1.63 -1.13
CA MET A 34 8.73 -2.82 -1.13
C MET A 34 9.16 -3.81 -2.22
N LYS A 35 9.39 -3.34 -3.45
CA LYS A 35 9.83 -4.21 -4.56
C LYS A 35 11.18 -4.87 -4.27
N GLN A 36 12.15 -4.11 -3.77
CA GLN A 36 13.49 -4.62 -3.44
C GLN A 36 13.46 -5.66 -2.30
N HIS A 37 12.77 -5.35 -1.21
CA HIS A 37 12.82 -6.18 0.01
C HIS A 37 11.89 -7.39 -0.03
N PHE A 38 10.79 -7.33 -0.79
CA PHE A 38 9.88 -8.47 -0.96
C PHE A 38 10.19 -9.30 -2.21
N LYS A 39 11.09 -8.86 -3.09
CA LYS A 39 11.47 -9.58 -4.32
C LYS A 39 10.24 -10.01 -5.13
N CYS A 40 9.25 -9.11 -5.22
CA CYS A 40 7.98 -9.40 -5.85
C CYS A 40 8.06 -9.30 -7.38
N ASN A 41 7.19 -10.04 -8.07
CA ASN A 41 7.12 -10.02 -9.54
C ASN A 41 6.51 -8.71 -10.05
N ASN A 42 5.52 -8.19 -9.34
CA ASN A 42 4.85 -6.93 -9.66
C ASN A 42 4.50 -6.18 -8.37
N LEU A 43 4.08 -4.93 -8.51
CA LEU A 43 3.60 -4.08 -7.42
C LEU A 43 2.29 -3.43 -7.85
N ASN A 44 1.23 -3.58 -7.04
CA ASN A 44 0.01 -2.81 -7.23
C ASN A 44 0.04 -1.57 -6.34
N VAL A 45 -0.27 -0.42 -6.92
CA VAL A 45 -0.39 0.87 -6.23
C VAL A 45 -1.79 1.40 -6.50
N GLU A 46 -2.64 1.46 -5.48
CA GLU A 46 -4.08 1.60 -5.68
C GLU A 46 -4.70 2.59 -4.69
N LYS A 47 -5.48 3.54 -5.24
CA LYS A 47 -6.49 4.31 -4.52
C LYS A 47 -7.85 3.73 -4.90
N VAL A 48 -8.56 3.16 -3.93
CA VAL A 48 -9.93 2.64 -4.13
C VAL A 48 -10.91 3.57 -3.40
N GLY A 49 -11.02 3.42 -2.07
CA GLY A 49 -11.75 4.36 -1.22
C GLY A 49 -13.29 4.27 -1.27
N ASN A 50 -13.86 3.16 -1.76
CA ASN A 50 -15.31 3.00 -1.87
C ASN A 50 -16.02 2.85 -0.50
N ILE A 51 -15.33 2.28 0.50
CA ILE A 51 -15.89 2.01 1.84
C ILE A 51 -15.41 3.05 2.86
N ILE A 52 -14.09 3.32 2.88
CA ILE A 52 -13.49 4.27 3.81
C ILE A 52 -13.15 5.56 3.05
N PRO A 53 -13.79 6.69 3.40
CA PRO A 53 -13.64 7.93 2.64
C PRO A 53 -12.30 8.63 2.87
N GLN A 54 -11.59 8.36 3.97
CA GLN A 54 -10.26 8.94 4.21
C GLN A 54 -9.29 8.51 3.10
N LEU A 55 -8.59 9.46 2.47
CA LEU A 55 -7.61 9.16 1.43
C LEU A 55 -6.52 8.24 1.96
N HIS A 56 -6.34 7.11 1.28
CA HIS A 56 -5.30 6.15 1.59
C HIS A 56 -4.85 5.43 0.32
N ILE A 57 -3.55 5.13 0.22
CA ILE A 57 -2.93 4.50 -0.93
C ILE A 57 -2.36 3.14 -0.53
N HIS A 58 -2.85 2.10 -1.19
CA HIS A 58 -2.35 0.74 -1.03
C HIS A 58 -1.10 0.55 -1.87
N ILE A 59 -0.08 -0.08 -1.31
CA ILE A 59 1.14 -0.49 -2.01
C ILE A 59 1.36 -1.96 -1.69
N ILE A 60 1.14 -2.82 -2.68
CA ILE A 60 0.97 -4.26 -2.48
C ILE A 60 1.97 -5.01 -3.36
N PRO A 61 3.00 -5.66 -2.77
CA PRO A 61 3.85 -6.61 -3.49
C PRO A 61 3.01 -7.78 -3.99
N ARG A 62 3.19 -8.15 -5.27
CA ARG A 62 2.48 -9.25 -5.91
C ARG A 62 3.44 -10.32 -6.43
N HIS A 63 3.10 -11.58 -6.21
CA HIS A 63 3.82 -12.74 -6.73
C HIS A 63 2.92 -13.56 -7.64
N LYS A 64 3.51 -14.25 -8.63
CA LYS A 64 2.75 -15.15 -9.53
C LYS A 64 2.05 -16.30 -8.80
N LYS A 65 2.50 -16.63 -7.58
CA LYS A 65 1.93 -17.65 -6.71
C LYS A 65 0.89 -17.10 -5.72
N ASP A 66 0.60 -15.80 -5.76
CA ASP A 66 -0.45 -15.23 -4.92
C ASP A 66 -1.79 -15.90 -5.24
N ARG A 67 -2.59 -16.15 -4.21
CA ARG A 67 -3.93 -16.76 -4.34
C ARG A 67 -4.82 -16.06 -5.36
N THR A 68 -4.68 -14.75 -5.53
CA THR A 68 -5.49 -13.95 -6.44
C THR A 68 -4.79 -13.60 -7.74
N TRP A 69 -3.56 -14.05 -8.01
CA TRP A 69 -2.90 -13.74 -9.27
C TRP A 69 -3.67 -14.34 -10.47
N PRO A 70 -3.94 -13.61 -11.57
CA PRO A 70 -3.53 -12.23 -11.89
C PRO A 70 -4.56 -11.13 -11.51
N LEU A 71 -5.64 -11.47 -10.82
CA LEU A 71 -6.69 -10.55 -10.37
C LEU A 71 -6.21 -9.57 -9.28
N PRO A 72 -6.93 -8.46 -9.05
CA PRO A 72 -6.73 -7.58 -7.90
C PRO A 72 -6.87 -8.33 -6.57
N VAL A 73 -6.20 -7.89 -5.50
CA VAL A 73 -6.29 -8.57 -4.19
C VAL A 73 -7.66 -8.45 -3.53
N TRP A 74 -8.48 -7.48 -3.97
CA TRP A 74 -9.79 -7.15 -3.41
C TRP A 74 -10.90 -8.13 -3.77
N VAL A 75 -10.67 -9.07 -4.69
CA VAL A 75 -11.69 -10.02 -5.18
C VAL A 75 -11.96 -11.17 -4.20
N THR A 76 -11.26 -11.23 -3.07
CA THR A 76 -11.37 -12.31 -2.10
C THR A 76 -11.36 -11.77 -0.67
N LYS A 77 -11.96 -12.54 0.26
CA LYS A 77 -11.94 -12.21 1.68
C LYS A 77 -10.50 -12.30 2.24
N PRO A 78 -10.08 -11.33 3.08
CA PRO A 78 -8.77 -11.36 3.71
C PRO A 78 -8.66 -12.51 4.72
N LYS A 79 -7.43 -12.97 4.94
CA LYS A 79 -7.09 -13.89 6.03
C LYS A 79 -6.28 -13.12 7.08
N PRO A 80 -6.66 -13.15 8.37
CA PRO A 80 -5.86 -12.53 9.43
C PRO A 80 -4.47 -13.15 9.51
N TYR A 81 -3.47 -12.32 9.80
CA TYR A 81 -2.13 -12.83 10.10
C TYR A 81 -2.12 -13.50 11.48
N PRO A 82 -1.50 -14.69 11.61
CA PRO A 82 -1.08 -15.20 12.90
C PRO A 82 -0.13 -14.21 13.59
N LYS A 83 -0.23 -14.06 14.92
CA LYS A 83 0.53 -13.06 15.69
C LYS A 83 2.04 -13.07 15.39
N LYS A 84 2.66 -14.25 15.36
CA LYS A 84 4.09 -14.42 15.07
C LYS A 84 4.48 -13.94 13.66
N GLU A 85 3.64 -14.19 12.68
CA GLU A 85 3.89 -13.75 11.30
C GLU A 85 3.72 -12.23 11.18
N LEU A 86 2.71 -11.67 11.83
CA LEU A 86 2.50 -10.22 11.86
C LEU A 86 3.72 -9.50 12.46
N GLU A 87 4.23 -9.96 13.59
CA GLU A 87 5.43 -9.39 14.24
C GLU A 87 6.66 -9.46 13.32
N LYS A 88 6.85 -10.57 12.62
CA LYS A 88 7.94 -10.74 11.65
C LYS A 88 7.82 -9.76 10.48
N ILE A 89 6.62 -9.58 9.93
CA ILE A 89 6.38 -8.62 8.84
C ILE A 89 6.58 -7.19 9.33
N LEU A 90 6.09 -6.83 10.51
CA LEU A 90 6.28 -5.50 11.09
C LEU A 90 7.77 -5.19 11.32
N SER A 91 8.53 -6.14 11.87
CA SER A 91 9.98 -6.00 12.05
C SER A 91 10.70 -5.77 10.72
N LYS A 92 10.30 -6.49 9.67
CA LYS A 92 10.85 -6.30 8.31
C LYS A 92 10.49 -4.92 7.76
N LEU A 93 9.25 -4.47 7.91
CA LEU A 93 8.78 -3.18 7.40
C LEU A 93 9.48 -1.99 8.08
N LYS A 94 9.67 -2.04 9.41
CA LYS A 94 10.37 -1.00 10.19
C LYS A 94 11.84 -0.81 9.78
N LYS A 95 12.46 -1.80 9.13
CA LYS A 95 13.86 -1.72 8.68
C LYS A 95 14.01 -1.07 7.30
N ILE A 96 12.91 -0.92 6.56
CA ILE A 96 12.95 -0.56 5.13
C ILE A 96 12.21 0.74 4.81
N ILE A 97 11.37 1.21 5.72
CA ILE A 97 10.66 2.50 5.68
C ILE A 97 11.24 3.39 6.78
#